data_AF-A0A662DGZ6-F1
#
_entry.id   AF-A0A662DGZ6-F1
#
_cell.length_a   1.000
_cell.length_b   1.000
_cell.length_c   1.000
_cell.angle_alpha   90.00
_cell.angle_beta   90.00
_cell.angle_gamma   90.00
#
_symmetry.space_group_name_H-M   'P 1'
#
loop_
_entity.id
_entity.type
_entity.pdbx_description
1 polymer ?
#
loop_
_entity_poly.entity_id
_entity_poly.type
_entity_poly.pdbx_seq_one_letter_code
_entity_poly.pdbx_strand_id
1 'polypeptide(L)'
;MVPDIPTFAVDDGFSYLIPTDVTVRIGSRVKVRVSGRRVKGFVTALFEADEGRKLLPIDGLSGDVASFDHAMLDALRWASTHYVTPLSVMLKRTIPPNVPKHVTPPEGDVPGGPIVHSDDDSPVYRIGTPPFGGSVAATIEEVAGS
;
A
#
# COMPACT_ATOMS: atom_id res chain seq x y z
N MET A 1 6.53 12.97 0.36
CA MET A 1 5.82 11.96 -0.48
C MET A 1 6.67 11.64 -1.69
N VAL A 2 6.61 10.44 -2.23
CA VAL A 2 7.37 10.01 -3.43
C VAL A 2 6.40 9.89 -4.62
N PRO A 3 6.65 10.54 -5.78
CA PRO A 3 5.78 10.41 -6.95
C PRO A 3 5.90 9.02 -7.58
N ASP A 4 4.82 8.52 -8.16
CA ASP A 4 4.81 7.29 -8.98
C ASP A 4 5.38 7.57 -10.38
N ILE A 5 6.68 7.87 -10.41
CA ILE A 5 7.48 8.05 -11.63
C ILE A 5 8.68 7.10 -11.49
N PRO A 6 8.89 6.14 -12.42
CA PRO A 6 9.91 5.10 -12.29
C PRO A 6 11.32 5.63 -12.58
N THR A 7 11.84 6.48 -11.69
CA THR A 7 13.17 7.10 -11.78
C THR A 7 13.71 7.37 -10.37
N PHE A 8 15.03 7.23 -10.18
CA PHE A 8 15.69 7.56 -8.91
C PHE A 8 15.65 9.05 -8.57
N ALA A 9 15.45 9.91 -9.57
CA ALA A 9 15.46 11.37 -9.39
C ALA A 9 14.37 11.91 -8.45
N VAL A 10 13.44 11.06 -8.00
CA VAL A 10 12.34 11.44 -7.12
C VAL A 10 12.28 10.62 -5.83
N ASP A 11 13.31 9.83 -5.53
CA ASP A 11 13.32 8.92 -4.37
C ASP A 11 13.36 9.66 -3.04
N ASP A 12 14.01 10.82 -2.97
CA ASP A 12 13.95 11.73 -1.81
C ASP A 12 12.54 12.30 -1.58
N GLY A 13 11.71 12.28 -2.62
CA GLY A 13 10.36 12.79 -2.61
C GLY A 13 10.27 14.31 -2.56
N PHE A 14 9.03 14.77 -2.46
CA PHE A 14 8.67 16.18 -2.36
C PHE A 14 7.76 16.42 -1.15
N SER A 15 7.84 17.63 -0.60
CA SER A 15 7.02 18.10 0.52
C SER A 15 5.79 18.86 0.02
N TYR A 16 4.62 18.57 0.61
CA TYR A 16 3.35 19.22 0.29
C TYR A 16 2.57 19.46 1.57
N LEU A 17 1.71 20.46 1.58
CA LEU A 17 0.75 20.66 2.68
C LEU A 17 -0.39 19.67 2.58
N ILE A 18 -0.88 19.30 3.75
CA ILE A 18 -2.07 18.47 3.92
C ILE A 18 -3.23 19.42 4.24
N PRO A 19 -4.22 19.57 3.33
CA PRO A 19 -5.44 20.32 3.62
C PRO A 19 -6.16 19.79 4.85
N THR A 20 -6.83 20.67 5.60
CA THR A 20 -7.50 20.32 6.87
C THR A 20 -8.68 19.36 6.71
N ASP A 21 -9.24 19.26 5.52
CA ASP A 21 -10.35 18.37 5.15
C ASP A 21 -9.88 16.96 4.74
N VAL A 22 -8.57 16.69 4.75
CA VAL A 22 -8.00 15.40 4.34
C VAL A 22 -7.16 14.81 5.46
N THR A 23 -7.48 13.57 5.86
CA THR A 23 -6.63 12.78 6.76
C THR A 23 -5.67 11.92 5.96
N VAL A 24 -4.39 11.97 6.32
CA VAL A 24 -3.32 11.27 5.63
C VAL A 24 -2.48 10.50 6.64
N ARG A 25 -2.07 9.29 6.24
CA ARG A 25 -1.10 8.44 6.95
C ARG A 25 0.03 8.00 6.02
N ILE A 26 1.12 7.46 6.56
CA ILE A 26 2.11 6.73 5.75
C ILE A 26 1.41 5.65 4.92
N GLY A 27 1.84 5.51 3.66
CA GLY A 27 1.23 4.60 2.68
C GLY A 27 -0.03 5.13 2.00
N SER A 28 -0.54 6.29 2.42
CA SER A 28 -1.66 6.93 1.70
C SER A 28 -1.24 7.30 0.29
N ARG A 29 -2.17 7.12 -0.64
CA ARG A 29 -1.97 7.50 -2.04
C ARG A 29 -2.59 8.87 -2.29
N VAL A 30 -1.78 9.79 -2.81
CA VAL A 30 -2.18 11.18 -3.04
C VAL A 30 -2.11 11.53 -4.52
N LYS A 31 -2.76 12.62 -4.90
CA LYS A 31 -2.59 13.33 -6.17
C LYS A 31 -1.95 14.67 -5.88
N VAL A 32 -0.97 15.06 -6.68
CA VAL A 32 -0.24 16.33 -6.53
C VAL A 32 0.05 16.94 -7.90
N ARG A 33 0.47 18.21 -7.92
CA ARG A 33 1.07 18.84 -9.10
C ARG A 33 2.60 18.83 -9.00
N VAL A 34 3.26 18.29 -10.02
CA VAL A 34 4.71 18.34 -10.22
C VAL A 34 4.96 19.05 -11.55
N SER A 35 5.61 20.21 -11.53
CA SER A 35 5.89 21.02 -12.74
C SER A 35 4.67 21.21 -13.65
N GLY A 36 3.52 21.52 -13.04
CA GLY A 36 2.24 21.74 -13.74
C GLY A 36 1.46 20.49 -14.13
N ARG A 37 2.05 19.28 -14.04
CA ARG A 37 1.38 18.02 -14.37
C ARG A 37 0.79 17.37 -13.12
N ARG A 38 -0.37 16.72 -13.25
CA ARG A 38 -0.96 15.92 -12.17
C ARG A 38 -0.31 14.54 -12.11
N VAL A 39 0.20 14.19 -10.94
CA VAL A 39 0.92 12.94 -10.70
C VAL A 39 0.38 12.28 -9.43
N LYS A 40 0.31 10.95 -9.43
CA LYS A 40 0.00 10.18 -8.22
C LYS A 40 1.28 9.98 -7.41
N GLY A 41 1.15 9.88 -6.09
CA GLY A 41 2.30 9.60 -5.23
C GLY A 41 1.92 8.89 -3.96
N PHE A 42 2.93 8.54 -3.18
CA PHE A 42 2.83 7.82 -1.93
C PHE A 42 3.37 8.64 -0.78
N VAL A 43 2.64 8.69 0.31
CA VAL A 43 3.08 9.38 1.51
C VAL A 43 4.08 8.50 2.26
N THR A 44 5.31 9.01 2.39
CA THR A 44 6.48 8.29 2.94
C THR A 44 7.06 8.94 4.19
N ALA A 45 6.57 10.13 4.55
CA ALA A 45 6.92 10.85 5.76
C ALA A 45 5.78 11.84 6.08
N LEU A 46 5.61 12.13 7.37
CA LEU A 46 4.76 13.18 7.91
C LEU A 46 5.58 13.94 8.94
N PHE A 47 5.50 15.27 8.90
CA PHE A 47 6.24 16.15 9.80
C PHE A 47 5.57 17.54 9.79
N GLU A 48 5.80 18.30 10.85
CA GLU A 48 5.42 19.71 10.90
C GLU A 48 6.33 20.52 9.98
N ALA A 49 5.74 21.40 9.18
CA ALA A 49 6.50 22.22 8.25
C ALA A 49 7.20 23.37 8.98
N ASP A 50 8.43 23.68 8.58
CA ASP A 50 9.17 24.84 9.10
C ASP A 50 8.39 26.14 8.86
N GLU A 51 8.46 27.05 9.82
CA GLU A 51 7.84 28.37 9.71
C GLU A 51 8.34 29.11 8.47
N GLY A 52 7.42 29.57 7.62
CA GLY A 52 7.74 30.34 6.41
C GLY A 52 8.00 29.51 5.14
N ARG A 53 8.05 28.17 5.23
CA ARG A 53 8.21 27.33 4.03
C ARG A 53 6.94 27.34 3.17
N LYS A 54 7.05 27.85 1.95
CA LYS A 54 5.94 27.81 0.97
C LYS A 54 5.84 26.42 0.35
N LEU A 55 4.82 25.68 0.76
CA LEU A 55 4.51 24.35 0.25
C LEU A 55 3.19 24.39 -0.52
N LEU A 56 3.13 23.69 -1.66
CA LEU A 56 1.87 23.50 -2.37
C LEU A 56 1.00 22.48 -1.62
N PRO A 57 -0.33 22.62 -1.61
CA PRO A 57 -1.20 21.60 -1.07
C PRO A 57 -1.24 20.37 -1.98
N ILE A 58 -1.50 19.20 -1.42
CA ILE A 58 -1.94 18.05 -2.21
C ILE A 58 -3.30 18.33 -2.87
N ASP A 59 -3.56 17.75 -4.04
CA ASP A 59 -4.85 17.87 -4.73
C ASP A 59 -5.92 16.95 -4.11
N GLY A 60 -5.51 15.96 -3.30
CA GLY A 60 -6.39 15.03 -2.59
C GLY A 60 -5.90 13.58 -2.60
N LEU A 61 -6.73 12.66 -2.11
CA LEU A 61 -6.45 11.22 -2.05
C LEU A 61 -6.78 10.49 -3.36
N SER A 62 -6.15 9.35 -3.56
CA SER A 62 -6.32 8.46 -4.72
C SER A 62 -6.81 7.06 -4.32
N GLY A 63 -7.36 6.94 -3.11
CA GLY A 63 -7.91 5.74 -2.48
C GLY A 63 -8.03 5.94 -0.96
N ASP A 64 -8.83 5.10 -0.30
CA ASP A 64 -9.20 5.29 1.12
C ASP A 64 -8.30 4.50 2.08
N VAL A 65 -7.58 3.50 1.55
CA VAL A 65 -6.73 2.59 2.33
C VAL A 65 -5.26 2.86 1.98
N ALA A 66 -4.43 3.04 3.01
CA ALA A 66 -2.99 3.10 2.84
C ALA A 66 -2.45 1.73 2.46
N SER A 67 -1.58 1.70 1.46
CA SER A 67 -1.09 0.44 0.90
C SER A 67 0.04 -0.19 1.69
N PHE A 68 0.63 0.54 2.64
CA PHE A 68 1.71 0.08 3.51
C PHE A 68 1.77 0.93 4.78
N ASP A 69 2.50 0.48 5.78
CA ASP A 69 2.80 1.21 7.02
C ASP A 69 4.29 1.57 7.12
N HIS A 70 4.74 2.03 8.29
CA HIS A 70 6.14 2.39 8.52
C HIS A 70 7.09 1.20 8.37
N ALA A 71 6.77 0.05 8.97
CA ALA A 71 7.65 -1.12 8.94
C ALA A 71 7.81 -1.64 7.51
N MET A 72 6.72 -1.69 6.75
CA MET A 72 6.77 -2.09 5.35
C MET A 72 7.49 -1.05 4.49
N LEU A 73 7.34 0.25 4.76
CA LEU A 73 8.10 1.30 4.06
C LEU A 73 9.61 1.12 4.23
N ASP A 74 10.08 0.78 5.43
CA ASP A 74 11.50 0.55 5.67
C ASP A 74 12.02 -0.70 4.95
N ALA A 75 11.22 -1.78 4.89
CA ALA A 75 11.53 -2.94 4.06
C ALA A 75 11.59 -2.59 2.56
N LEU A 76 10.68 -1.74 2.06
CA LEU A 76 10.66 -1.30 0.66
C LEU A 76 11.85 -0.40 0.32
N ARG A 77 12.29 0.45 1.26
CA ARG A 77 13.52 1.24 1.14
C ARG A 77 14.74 0.35 1.07
N TRP A 78 14.85 -0.60 2.00
CA TRP A 78 15.92 -1.60 1.96
C TRP A 78 15.94 -2.35 0.62
N ALA A 79 14.79 -2.82 0.14
CA ALA A 79 14.69 -3.54 -1.13
C ALA A 79 15.05 -2.65 -2.33
N SER A 80 14.60 -1.39 -2.35
CA SER A 80 14.95 -0.41 -3.38
C SER A 80 16.46 -0.20 -3.46
N THR A 81 17.13 -0.04 -2.31
CA THR A 81 18.59 0.08 -2.24
C THR A 81 19.29 -1.22 -2.65
N HIS A 82 18.85 -2.36 -2.12
CA HIS A 82 19.48 -3.66 -2.34
C HIS A 82 19.38 -4.11 -3.80
N TYR A 83 18.22 -3.92 -4.43
CA TYR A 83 17.97 -4.29 -5.82
C TYR A 83 18.19 -3.14 -6.81
N VAL A 84 18.79 -2.03 -6.37
CA VAL A 84 19.10 -0.86 -7.21
C VAL A 84 17.92 -0.50 -8.13
N THR A 85 16.77 -0.27 -7.50
CA THR A 85 15.49 -0.02 -8.20
C THR A 85 14.87 1.24 -7.62
N PRO A 86 14.30 2.15 -8.43
CA PRO A 86 13.66 3.35 -7.92
C PRO A 86 12.61 3.02 -6.86
N LEU A 87 12.58 3.79 -5.77
CA LEU A 87 11.68 3.53 -4.64
C LEU A 87 10.22 3.55 -5.10
N SER A 88 9.86 4.45 -6.02
CA SER A 88 8.52 4.52 -6.60
C SER A 88 8.04 3.21 -7.22
N VAL A 89 8.95 2.42 -7.83
CA VAL A 89 8.63 1.11 -8.41
C VAL A 89 8.31 0.11 -7.31
N MET A 90 9.08 0.08 -6.22
CA MET A 90 8.82 -0.78 -5.06
C MET A 90 7.50 -0.42 -4.39
N LEU A 91 7.26 0.87 -4.12
CA LEU A 91 6.03 1.36 -3.50
C LEU A 91 4.79 1.00 -4.34
N LYS A 92 4.88 1.07 -5.67
CA LYS A 92 3.78 0.71 -6.58
C LYS A 92 3.34 -0.75 -6.46
N ARG A 93 4.25 -1.66 -6.08
CA ARG A 93 3.94 -3.10 -5.92
C ARG A 93 3.09 -3.41 -4.69
N THR A 94 2.93 -2.45 -3.78
CA THR A 94 2.02 -2.58 -2.62
C THR A 94 0.54 -2.47 -3.01
N ILE A 95 0.23 -2.07 -4.25
CA ILE A 95 -1.14 -1.91 -4.72
C ILE A 95 -1.52 -3.14 -5.56
N PRO A 96 -2.57 -3.89 -5.20
CA PRO A 96 -3.09 -4.94 -6.06
C PRO A 96 -3.71 -4.32 -7.33
N PRO A 97 -3.62 -4.98 -8.50
CA PRO A 97 -4.08 -4.43 -9.77
C PRO A 97 -5.59 -4.10 -9.76
N ASN A 98 -6.38 -4.85 -8.99
CA ASN A 98 -7.79 -4.60 -8.73
C ASN A 98 -8.01 -4.32 -7.25
N VAL A 99 -7.92 -3.05 -6.83
CA VAL A 99 -8.46 -2.62 -5.53
C VAL A 99 -9.94 -2.31 -5.77
N PRO A 100 -10.89 -3.10 -5.23
CA PRO A 100 -12.29 -2.72 -5.24
C PRO A 100 -12.41 -1.35 -4.57
N LYS A 101 -13.13 -0.41 -5.20
CA LYS A 101 -13.55 0.79 -4.46
C LYS A 101 -14.32 0.30 -3.25
N HIS A 102 -14.07 0.87 -2.07
CA HIS A 102 -14.90 0.56 -0.92
C HIS A 102 -16.34 0.91 -1.28
N VAL A 103 -17.14 -0.10 -1.58
CA VAL A 103 -18.58 0.03 -1.64
C VAL A 103 -19.00 -0.08 -0.20
N THR A 104 -19.46 1.01 0.40
CA THR A 104 -20.21 0.93 1.66
C THR A 104 -21.32 -0.10 1.42
N PRO A 105 -21.34 -1.24 2.13
CA PRO A 105 -22.43 -2.18 1.98
C PRO A 105 -23.73 -1.41 2.24
N PRO A 106 -24.77 -1.53 1.40
CA PRO A 106 -26.08 -1.01 1.77
C PRO A 106 -26.42 -1.57 3.15
N GLU A 107 -26.78 -0.68 4.07
CA GLU A 107 -27.16 -1.03 5.42
C GLU A 107 -28.41 -1.93 5.33
N GLY A 108 -28.20 -3.23 5.52
CA GLY A 108 -29.26 -4.24 5.49
C GLY A 108 -29.45 -4.94 4.15
N ASP A 109 -28.53 -5.84 3.79
CA ASP A 109 -28.90 -7.23 3.43
C ASP A 109 -27.63 -8.10 3.36
N VAL A 110 -27.32 -8.79 4.44
CA VAL A 110 -26.46 -9.98 4.39
C VAL A 110 -27.45 -11.14 4.36
N PRO A 111 -27.63 -11.84 3.22
CA PRO A 111 -28.40 -13.07 3.22
C PRO A 111 -27.67 -14.05 4.13
N GLY A 112 -28.22 -14.26 5.32
CA GLY A 112 -27.77 -15.25 6.29
C GLY A 112 -27.98 -16.65 5.72
N GLY A 113 -27.07 -17.08 4.85
CA GLY A 113 -26.87 -18.50 4.58
C GLY A 113 -26.34 -19.17 5.85
N PRO A 114 -26.73 -20.42 6.15
CA PRO A 114 -26.35 -21.07 7.38
C PRO A 114 -24.82 -21.15 7.46
N ILE A 115 -24.27 -20.57 8.54
CA ILE A 115 -22.90 -20.84 8.97
C ILE A 115 -22.93 -22.30 9.44
N VAL A 116 -22.39 -23.19 8.61
CA VAL A 116 -22.16 -24.58 9.00
C VAL A 116 -21.00 -24.55 9.98
N HIS A 117 -21.31 -24.62 11.28
CA HIS A 117 -20.32 -24.98 12.29
C HIS A 117 -20.01 -26.46 12.13
N SER A 118 -18.85 -26.79 11.57
CA SER A 118 -18.27 -28.12 11.73
C SER A 118 -17.61 -28.17 13.10
N ASP A 119 -17.97 -29.15 13.93
CA ASP A 119 -17.43 -29.42 15.27
C ASP A 119 -15.95 -29.89 15.27
N ASP A 120 -15.14 -29.45 14.31
CA ASP A 120 -13.71 -29.73 14.22
C ASP A 120 -12.95 -28.43 14.50
N ASP A 121 -12.23 -28.38 15.62
CA ASP A 121 -11.46 -27.23 16.13
C ASP A 121 -10.16 -26.97 15.31
N SER A 122 -10.25 -27.20 13.99
CA SER A 122 -9.20 -26.95 13.03
C SER A 122 -9.37 -25.53 12.47
N PRO A 123 -8.37 -24.63 12.57
CA PRO A 123 -8.50 -23.29 12.02
C PRO A 123 -8.70 -23.35 10.51
N VAL A 124 -9.86 -22.91 10.04
CA VAL A 124 -10.21 -22.85 8.62
C VAL A 124 -9.35 -21.78 7.93
N TYR A 125 -8.19 -22.16 7.43
CA TYR A 125 -7.41 -21.33 6.51
C TYR A 125 -8.07 -21.38 5.12
N ARG A 126 -8.90 -20.39 4.79
CA ARG A 126 -9.25 -20.12 3.38
C ARG A 126 -8.07 -19.43 2.68
N ILE A 127 -7.02 -20.20 2.40
CA ILE A 127 -6.00 -19.82 1.44
C ILE A 127 -6.52 -20.27 0.07
N GLY A 128 -6.86 -19.31 -0.78
CA GLY A 128 -7.12 -19.58 -2.19
C GLY A 128 -5.98 -20.42 -2.75
N THR A 129 -6.31 -21.41 -3.58
CA THR A 129 -5.39 -22.40 -4.17
C THR A 129 -3.97 -21.85 -4.37
N PRO A 130 -2.92 -22.50 -3.82
CA PRO A 130 -1.55 -22.02 -4.03
C PRO A 130 -1.27 -21.97 -5.54
N PRO A 131 -0.73 -20.86 -6.07
CA PRO A 131 -0.53 -20.65 -7.51
C PRO A 131 0.50 -21.60 -8.13
N PHE A 132 1.19 -22.39 -7.31
CA PHE A 132 2.13 -23.40 -7.75
C PHE A 132 1.66 -24.74 -7.19
N GLY A 133 1.40 -25.69 -8.08
CA GLY A 133 0.87 -27.02 -7.73
C GLY A 133 1.71 -27.73 -6.66
N GLY A 134 1.15 -28.82 -6.12
CA GLY A 134 1.62 -29.51 -4.90
C GLY A 134 3.10 -29.92 -4.82
N SER A 135 3.89 -29.77 -5.89
CA SER A 135 5.33 -29.99 -5.87
C SER A 135 6.11 -28.87 -5.15
N VAL A 136 5.60 -27.63 -5.07
CA VAL A 136 6.34 -26.52 -4.43
C VAL A 136 6.17 -26.49 -2.92
N ALA A 137 5.02 -26.94 -2.41
CA ALA A 137 4.78 -27.03 -0.96
C ALA A 137 5.75 -28.01 -0.28
N ALA A 138 6.07 -29.13 -0.95
CA ALA A 138 6.97 -30.16 -0.42
C ALA A 138 8.41 -29.65 -0.20
N THR A 139 8.89 -28.73 -1.04
CA THR A 139 10.26 -28.19 -0.92
C THR A 139 10.41 -27.20 0.25
N ILE A 140 9.32 -26.56 0.69
CA ILE A 140 9.36 -25.61 1.81
C ILE A 140 9.45 -26.36 3.15
N GLU A 141 8.75 -27.49 3.29
CA GLU A 141 8.81 -28.31 4.50
C GLU A 141 10.18 -29.00 4.66
N GLU A 142 10.83 -29.40 3.56
CA GLU A 142 12.14 -30.06 3.60
C GLU A 142 13.27 -29.12 4.08
N VAL A 143 13.19 -27.81 3.79
CA VAL A 143 14.20 -26.82 4.21
C VAL A 143 13.95 -26.29 5.62
N ALA A 144 12.71 -26.31 6.10
CA ALA A 144 12.37 -25.86 7.45
C ALA A 144 12.71 -26.88 8.56
N GLY A 145 13.14 -28.09 8.18
CA GLY A 145 13.44 -29.19 9.09
C GLY A 145 14.92 -29.63 9.14
N SER A 146 15.88 -28.83 8.66
CA SER A 146 17.33 -29.13 8.74
C SER A 146 18.14 -28.05 9.44
#